data_AF-A0A1F6H2K0-F1
#
_entry.id   AF-A0A1F6H2K0-F1
#
_cell.length_a   1.000
_cell.length_b   1.000
_cell.length_c   1.000
_cell.angle_alpha   90.00
_cell.angle_beta   90.00
_cell.angle_gamma   90.00
#
_symmetry.space_group_name_H-M   'P 1'
#
loop_
_entity.id
_entity.type
_entity.pdbx_description
1 polymer ?
#
loop_
_entity_poly.entity_id
_entity_poly.type
_entity_poly.pdbx_seq_one_letter_code
_entity_poly.pdbx_strand_id
1 'polypeptide(L)'
;MNNFRPKYKRAQAWILTGALAFLFGCASADSGKSCAQKLDEKDFVTVSEDTACSTYERGSAYLGRAGFLFANFLKDGASDNFRAALGIPSDASWDTWDGVTYYNQARILTGDASTDRYYGLTRSNADIEIHYFTTLAKLLAETYIKLDTNGNGTISEAETQAFTALNSTAALDYDKNDISATNYLQMVKTGESTSYILDTGSTASTSANCWSDSNYDGIEAVNGTAGTDVISCGLAATTASNQTISGSCAVIAKVDGVQKMFTTTISSSNSVLSLTEGIVSSISSLSSDMSSLGLASDSDLRQALDDFTTKIDNGGTCSSSTSVSEVNQLLTLINNANKTAITTPSNYASTNKIKTSALTSSSDNSVTIPSNFTVTTAAGTTITFSCTNSTDLDARLVFKISTNTYTPDYDSAKDSIKTTFNSLYNLQRDSAGTKKAVAKGDNIISFEELLCMQ
;
A
#
# COMPACT_ATOMS: atom_id res chain seq x y z
N MET A 1 -32.70 -35.26 -9.12
CA MET A 1 -33.51 -35.79 -10.25
C MET A 1 -34.54 -34.73 -10.63
N ASN A 2 -34.52 -34.32 -11.91
CA ASN A 2 -35.41 -33.43 -12.68
C ASN A 2 -36.38 -32.41 -12.01
N ASN A 3 -36.33 -31.24 -12.67
CA ASN A 3 -37.34 -30.18 -12.86
C ASN A 3 -37.38 -29.03 -11.86
N PHE A 4 -36.89 -27.87 -12.29
CA PHE A 4 -37.73 -26.67 -12.44
C PHE A 4 -37.12 -25.70 -13.48
N ARG A 5 -37.90 -25.37 -14.52
CA ARG A 5 -37.85 -24.14 -15.33
C ARG A 5 -39.23 -23.48 -15.16
N PRO A 6 -39.39 -22.13 -15.19
CA PRO A 6 -39.72 -21.50 -16.47
C PRO A 6 -39.36 -20.00 -16.67
N LYS A 7 -39.00 -19.70 -17.93
CA LYS A 7 -39.44 -18.56 -18.79
C LYS A 7 -39.18 -17.10 -18.38
N TYR A 8 -38.38 -16.38 -19.19
CA TYR A 8 -38.71 -15.16 -19.97
C TYR A 8 -37.44 -14.78 -20.79
N LYS A 9 -37.33 -15.15 -22.08
CA LYS A 9 -37.63 -14.40 -23.32
C LYS A 9 -36.74 -13.16 -23.62
N ARG A 10 -35.88 -13.38 -24.65
CA ARG A 10 -35.49 -12.51 -25.80
C ARG A 10 -34.15 -11.76 -25.74
N ALA A 11 -33.42 -11.95 -26.85
CA ALA A 11 -32.30 -11.17 -27.41
C ALA A 11 -31.02 -11.21 -26.55
N GLN A 12 -29.84 -11.60 -27.02
CA GLN A 12 -29.21 -11.33 -28.30
C GLN A 12 -28.23 -12.48 -28.63
N ALA A 13 -28.58 -13.30 -29.62
CA ALA A 13 -27.68 -14.29 -30.22
C ALA A 13 -27.25 -13.84 -31.63
N TRP A 14 -27.04 -12.53 -31.81
CA TRP A 14 -26.89 -11.89 -33.13
C TRP A 14 -25.71 -10.92 -33.26
N ILE A 15 -24.61 -11.13 -32.50
CA ILE A 15 -23.36 -10.40 -32.75
C ILE A 15 -22.15 -11.31 -32.98
N LEU A 16 -22.18 -12.59 -32.55
CA LEU A 16 -21.04 -13.50 -32.74
C LEU A 16 -21.04 -14.30 -34.06
N THR A 17 -21.97 -14.04 -34.97
CA THR A 17 -22.04 -14.71 -36.29
C THR A 17 -21.88 -13.72 -37.46
N GLY A 18 -21.81 -12.41 -37.19
CA GLY A 18 -21.67 -11.36 -38.20
C GLY A 18 -20.22 -10.98 -38.55
N ALA A 19 -19.26 -11.28 -37.68
CA ALA A 19 -17.85 -10.96 -37.90
C ALA A 19 -17.05 -12.07 -38.61
N LEU A 20 -17.61 -13.28 -38.74
CA LEU A 20 -16.94 -14.41 -39.40
C LEU A 20 -17.15 -14.48 -40.94
N ALA A 21 -17.90 -13.53 -41.51
CA ALA A 21 -18.30 -13.58 -42.93
C ALA A 21 -17.54 -12.60 -43.86
N PHE A 22 -16.58 -11.81 -43.34
CA PHE A 22 -15.78 -10.88 -44.16
C PHE A 22 -14.40 -11.41 -44.58
N LEU A 23 -14.07 -12.69 -44.35
CA LEU A 23 -12.76 -13.26 -44.69
C LEU A 23 -12.71 -14.15 -45.94
N PHE A 24 -13.77 -14.24 -46.74
CA PHE A 24 -13.72 -14.95 -48.03
C PHE A 24 -13.52 -13.97 -49.20
N GLY A 25 -12.35 -13.35 -49.25
CA GLY A 25 -11.88 -12.53 -50.37
C GLY A 25 -10.80 -13.23 -51.18
N CYS A 26 -11.24 -14.02 -52.17
CA CYS A 26 -10.54 -14.52 -53.36
C CYS A 26 -9.01 -14.70 -53.37
N ALA A 27 -8.60 -15.97 -53.47
CA ALA A 27 -7.33 -16.37 -54.03
C ALA A 27 -7.21 -15.97 -55.51
N SER A 28 -6.09 -15.34 -55.88
CA SER A 28 -5.56 -15.30 -57.23
C SER A 28 -4.12 -15.83 -57.22
N ALA A 29 -3.76 -16.58 -58.27
CA ALA A 29 -2.54 -17.36 -58.39
C ALA A 29 -1.25 -16.50 -58.55
N ASP A 30 -0.15 -17.07 -58.02
CA ASP A 30 1.28 -16.75 -58.15
C ASP A 30 1.84 -15.44 -57.56
N SER A 31 2.18 -15.45 -56.25
CA SER A 31 3.35 -14.73 -55.65
C SER A 31 3.35 -14.81 -54.11
N GLY A 32 4.07 -15.76 -53.49
CA GLY A 32 4.26 -15.82 -52.03
C GLY A 32 2.99 -16.01 -51.19
N LYS A 33 3.11 -16.50 -49.95
CA LYS A 33 1.97 -16.52 -49.01
C LYS A 33 1.65 -15.09 -48.57
N SER A 34 0.37 -14.71 -48.55
CA SER A 34 -0.08 -13.42 -47.98
C SER A 34 0.20 -13.33 -46.48
N CYS A 35 0.25 -12.11 -45.93
CA CYS A 35 0.48 -11.89 -44.50
C CYS A 35 -0.58 -12.59 -43.63
N ALA A 36 -1.87 -12.53 -44.02
CA ALA A 36 -2.95 -13.28 -43.37
C ALA A 36 -2.72 -14.80 -43.40
N GLN A 37 -2.34 -15.38 -44.55
CA GLN A 37 -2.04 -16.83 -44.63
C GLN A 37 -0.86 -17.23 -43.74
N LYS A 38 0.20 -16.42 -43.71
CA LYS A 38 1.35 -16.64 -42.81
C LYS A 38 0.93 -16.55 -41.34
N LEU A 39 0.04 -15.63 -40.99
CA LEU A 39 -0.48 -15.48 -39.63
C LEU A 39 -1.29 -16.71 -39.20
N ASP A 40 -2.16 -17.24 -40.07
CA ASP A 40 -2.92 -18.47 -39.83
C ASP A 40 -2.01 -19.69 -39.64
N GLU A 41 -0.90 -19.74 -40.36
CA GLU A 41 0.15 -20.76 -40.23
C GLU A 41 1.08 -20.53 -39.01
N LYS A 42 0.83 -19.48 -38.22
CA LYS A 42 1.62 -19.08 -37.04
C LYS A 42 3.06 -18.66 -37.36
N ASP A 43 3.32 -18.21 -38.59
CA ASP A 43 4.60 -17.61 -39.00
C ASP A 43 4.68 -16.14 -38.52
N PHE A 44 4.60 -15.97 -37.20
CA PHE A 44 4.49 -14.66 -36.57
C PHE A 44 5.74 -13.80 -36.74
N VAL A 45 6.92 -14.42 -36.78
CA VAL A 45 8.19 -13.70 -36.97
C VAL A 45 8.17 -12.98 -38.31
N THR A 46 7.92 -13.73 -39.39
CA THR A 46 7.88 -13.19 -40.75
C THR A 46 6.85 -12.08 -40.90
N VAL A 47 5.63 -12.26 -40.37
CA VAL A 47 4.57 -11.25 -40.48
C VAL A 47 4.91 -9.99 -39.68
N SER A 48 5.41 -10.12 -38.44
CA SER A 48 5.68 -8.97 -37.57
C SER A 48 6.76 -8.02 -38.12
N GLU A 49 7.76 -8.59 -38.82
CA GLU A 49 8.94 -7.90 -39.34
C GLU A 49 8.73 -7.39 -40.78
N ASP A 50 7.74 -7.90 -41.51
CA ASP A 50 7.44 -7.48 -42.88
C ASP A 50 6.63 -6.18 -42.89
N THR A 51 7.28 -5.08 -43.28
CA THR A 51 6.65 -3.76 -43.39
C THR A 51 5.59 -3.65 -44.49
N ALA A 52 5.50 -4.63 -45.40
CA ALA A 52 4.42 -4.70 -46.38
C ALA A 52 3.11 -5.22 -45.78
N CYS A 53 3.16 -5.92 -44.64
CA CYS A 53 1.97 -6.32 -43.90
C CYS A 53 1.31 -5.12 -43.21
N SER A 54 -0.01 -5.15 -43.09
CA SER A 54 -0.79 -4.11 -42.40
C SER A 54 -0.44 -4.02 -40.91
N THR A 55 -0.77 -2.90 -40.27
CA THR A 55 -0.63 -2.74 -38.81
C THR A 55 -1.41 -3.80 -38.04
N TYR A 56 -2.61 -4.14 -38.51
CA TYR A 56 -3.44 -5.18 -37.94
C TYR A 56 -2.73 -6.55 -37.96
N GLU A 57 -2.22 -6.96 -39.11
CA GLU A 57 -1.52 -8.24 -39.26
C GLU A 57 -0.23 -8.29 -38.44
N ARG A 58 0.56 -7.21 -38.48
CA ARG A 58 1.82 -7.11 -37.74
C ARG A 58 1.58 -7.08 -36.22
N GLY A 59 0.58 -6.34 -35.76
CA GLY A 59 0.19 -6.29 -34.34
C GLY A 59 -0.35 -7.64 -33.85
N SER A 60 -1.17 -8.31 -34.66
CA SER A 60 -1.61 -9.69 -34.40
C SER A 60 -0.44 -10.67 -34.34
N ALA A 61 0.55 -10.50 -35.21
CA ALA A 61 1.76 -11.33 -35.21
C ALA A 61 2.60 -11.09 -33.95
N TYR A 62 2.77 -9.85 -33.50
CA TYR A 62 3.42 -9.56 -32.22
C TYR A 62 2.69 -10.20 -31.03
N LEU A 63 1.35 -10.15 -30.99
CA LEU A 63 0.55 -10.90 -30.01
C LEU A 63 0.84 -12.41 -30.06
N GLY A 64 0.88 -12.99 -31.26
CA GLY A 64 1.23 -14.40 -31.47
C GLY A 64 2.65 -14.75 -31.00
N ARG A 65 3.64 -13.85 -31.21
CA ARG A 65 5.01 -14.00 -30.67
C ARG A 65 5.06 -13.96 -29.15
N ALA A 66 4.14 -13.21 -28.52
CA ALA A 66 3.97 -13.21 -27.07
C ALA A 66 3.27 -14.48 -26.53
N GLY A 67 2.88 -15.42 -27.40
CA GLY A 67 2.15 -16.64 -27.03
C GLY A 67 0.62 -16.46 -26.99
N PHE A 68 0.12 -15.23 -27.17
CA PHE A 68 -1.30 -14.93 -27.09
C PHE A 68 -2.04 -15.42 -28.33
N LEU A 69 -2.79 -16.51 -28.17
CA LEU A 69 -3.64 -17.09 -29.21
C LEU A 69 -5.06 -17.25 -28.69
N PHE A 70 -6.04 -16.56 -29.27
CA PHE A 70 -7.46 -16.69 -28.89
C PHE A 70 -7.95 -18.13 -28.89
N ALA A 71 -7.49 -18.93 -29.87
CA ALA A 71 -7.86 -20.33 -29.95
C ALA A 71 -7.45 -21.15 -28.73
N ASN A 72 -6.48 -20.70 -27.92
CA ASN A 72 -6.11 -21.39 -26.69
C ASN A 72 -7.08 -21.08 -25.53
N PHE A 73 -7.65 -19.88 -25.48
CA PHE A 73 -8.65 -19.51 -24.46
C PHE A 73 -9.97 -20.25 -24.60
N LEU A 74 -10.30 -20.67 -25.82
CA LEU A 74 -11.55 -21.36 -26.13
C LEU A 74 -11.44 -22.88 -25.96
N LYS A 75 -10.28 -23.41 -25.56
CA LYS A 75 -10.09 -24.84 -25.33
C LYS A 75 -10.62 -25.24 -23.96
N ASP A 76 -11.15 -26.46 -23.88
CA ASP A 76 -11.48 -27.09 -22.61
C ASP A 76 -10.24 -27.13 -21.70
N GLY A 77 -10.41 -26.73 -20.43
CA GLY A 77 -9.33 -26.66 -19.45
C GLY A 77 -8.49 -25.37 -19.48
N ALA A 78 -8.78 -24.40 -20.36
CA ALA A 78 -8.05 -23.12 -20.39
C ALA A 78 -8.16 -22.34 -19.07
N SER A 79 -9.28 -22.48 -18.36
CA SER A 79 -9.49 -21.87 -17.04
C SER A 79 -8.70 -22.52 -15.91
N ASP A 80 -8.24 -23.76 -16.09
CA ASP A 80 -7.50 -24.50 -15.06
C ASP A 80 -6.07 -23.98 -14.94
N ASN A 81 -5.52 -23.44 -16.03
CA ASN A 81 -4.22 -22.77 -16.03
C ASN A 81 -4.20 -21.71 -17.14
N PHE A 82 -4.63 -20.50 -16.79
CA PHE A 82 -4.64 -19.36 -17.71
C PHE A 82 -3.23 -18.98 -18.20
N ARG A 83 -2.20 -19.15 -17.37
CA ARG A 83 -0.81 -18.89 -17.75
C ARG A 83 -0.40 -19.80 -18.92
N ALA A 84 -0.70 -21.09 -18.83
CA ALA A 84 -0.46 -22.05 -19.91
C ALA A 84 -1.34 -21.77 -21.14
N ALA A 85 -2.61 -21.40 -20.94
CA ALA A 85 -3.51 -21.02 -22.05
C ALA A 85 -3.00 -19.79 -22.82
N LEU A 86 -2.38 -18.84 -22.11
CA LEU A 86 -1.70 -17.66 -22.66
C LEU A 86 -0.38 -17.98 -23.38
N GLY A 87 0.07 -19.25 -23.36
CA GLY A 87 1.36 -19.64 -23.93
C GLY A 87 2.57 -19.09 -23.17
N ILE A 88 2.39 -18.71 -21.89
CA ILE A 88 3.44 -18.18 -21.05
C ILE A 88 4.23 -19.36 -20.45
N PRO A 89 5.56 -19.42 -20.63
CA PRO A 89 6.40 -20.44 -20.00
C PRO A 89 6.26 -20.42 -18.47
N SER A 90 6.32 -21.59 -17.82
CA SER A 90 6.17 -21.72 -16.36
C SER A 90 7.29 -21.04 -15.55
N ASP A 91 8.45 -20.85 -16.17
CA ASP A 91 9.64 -20.20 -15.61
C ASP A 91 9.79 -18.74 -16.03
N ALA A 92 8.83 -18.19 -16.78
CA ALA A 92 8.83 -16.79 -17.18
C ALA A 92 8.83 -15.85 -15.96
N SER A 93 9.63 -14.79 -16.05
CA SER A 93 9.62 -13.64 -15.14
C SER A 93 9.25 -12.39 -15.92
N TRP A 94 8.44 -11.51 -15.33
CA TRP A 94 7.88 -10.36 -16.06
C TRP A 94 8.97 -9.47 -16.64
N ASP A 95 10.05 -9.24 -15.88
CA ASP A 95 11.09 -8.30 -16.26
C ASP A 95 12.03 -8.83 -17.34
N THR A 96 12.08 -10.15 -17.57
CA THR A 96 13.03 -10.81 -18.49
C THR A 96 12.36 -11.59 -19.60
N TRP A 97 11.05 -11.79 -19.56
CA TRP A 97 10.34 -12.57 -20.57
C TRP A 97 10.12 -11.76 -21.85
N ASP A 98 10.61 -12.31 -22.98
CA ASP A 98 10.52 -11.67 -24.31
C ASP A 98 9.10 -11.28 -24.73
N GLY A 99 8.07 -11.98 -24.22
CA GLY A 99 6.67 -11.65 -24.48
C GLY A 99 6.30 -10.21 -24.13
N VAL A 100 6.92 -9.64 -23.10
CA VAL A 100 6.71 -8.23 -22.71
C VAL A 100 7.14 -7.27 -23.83
N THR A 101 8.26 -7.57 -24.50
CA THR A 101 8.74 -6.79 -25.65
C THR A 101 7.72 -6.82 -26.78
N TYR A 102 7.17 -7.99 -27.09
CA TYR A 102 6.19 -8.13 -28.16
C TYR A 102 4.85 -7.46 -27.84
N TYR A 103 4.37 -7.53 -26.60
CA TYR A 103 3.21 -6.74 -26.17
C TYR A 103 3.44 -5.24 -26.34
N ASN A 104 4.60 -4.73 -25.93
CA ASN A 104 4.91 -3.31 -26.10
C ASN A 104 5.02 -2.92 -27.59
N GLN A 105 5.63 -3.76 -28.43
CA GLN A 105 5.71 -3.51 -29.88
C GLN A 105 4.32 -3.46 -30.53
N ALA A 106 3.42 -4.37 -30.17
CA ALA A 106 2.03 -4.36 -30.64
C ALA A 106 1.29 -3.08 -30.20
N ARG A 107 1.41 -2.66 -28.93
CA ARG A 107 0.77 -1.41 -28.45
C ARG A 107 1.32 -0.17 -29.15
N ILE A 108 2.64 -0.07 -29.30
CA ILE A 108 3.28 1.05 -30.01
C ILE A 108 2.79 1.12 -31.46
N LEU A 109 2.69 -0.02 -32.14
CA LEU A 109 2.25 -0.08 -33.53
C LEU A 109 0.79 0.38 -33.69
N THR A 110 -0.06 0.08 -32.71
CA THR A 110 -1.52 0.25 -32.76
C THR A 110 -2.05 1.44 -31.97
N GLY A 111 -1.17 2.15 -31.27
CA GLY A 111 -1.41 3.53 -30.86
C GLY A 111 -1.48 3.80 -29.37
N ASP A 112 -0.56 3.23 -28.61
CA ASP A 112 -0.15 3.81 -27.33
C ASP A 112 0.36 5.24 -27.56
N ALA A 113 -0.18 6.20 -26.81
CA ALA A 113 0.04 7.64 -26.96
C ALA A 113 1.50 8.12 -26.72
N SER A 114 2.44 7.19 -26.52
CA SER A 114 3.85 7.48 -26.30
C SER A 114 4.66 7.66 -27.58
N THR A 115 4.07 7.41 -28.77
CA THR A 115 4.76 7.61 -30.04
C THR A 115 4.07 8.61 -30.96
N ASP A 116 4.89 9.34 -31.71
CA ASP A 116 4.56 10.40 -32.68
C ASP A 116 3.50 9.96 -33.72
N ARG A 117 3.34 8.64 -33.92
CA ARG A 117 2.46 8.03 -34.92
C ARG A 117 0.98 8.43 -34.82
N TYR A 118 0.47 8.68 -33.62
CA TYR A 118 -0.95 9.02 -33.43
C TYR A 118 -1.16 10.41 -32.82
N TYR A 119 -0.11 11.23 -32.74
CA TYR A 119 -0.26 12.61 -32.31
C TYR A 119 -1.14 13.39 -33.31
N GLY A 120 -2.36 13.73 -32.89
CA GLY A 120 -3.34 14.43 -33.73
C GLY A 120 -4.02 13.57 -34.81
N LEU A 121 -3.88 12.24 -34.79
CA LEU A 121 -4.53 11.32 -35.73
C LEU A 121 -5.56 10.43 -35.03
N THR A 122 -6.64 10.09 -35.74
CA THR A 122 -7.65 9.11 -35.26
C THR A 122 -7.19 7.70 -35.59
N ARG A 123 -7.18 6.80 -34.60
CA ARG A 123 -6.85 5.37 -34.79
C ARG A 123 -7.93 4.69 -35.64
N SER A 124 -7.54 3.72 -36.47
CA SER A 124 -8.52 2.88 -37.16
C SER A 124 -9.17 1.89 -36.18
N ASN A 125 -10.38 1.42 -36.46
CA ASN A 125 -11.03 0.39 -35.62
C ASN A 125 -10.18 -0.88 -35.52
N ALA A 126 -9.47 -1.25 -36.60
CA ALA A 126 -8.57 -2.40 -36.61
C ALA A 126 -7.38 -2.21 -35.67
N ASP A 127 -6.80 -1.01 -35.62
CA ASP A 127 -5.71 -0.71 -34.68
C ASP A 127 -6.23 -0.69 -33.23
N ILE A 128 -7.41 -0.11 -32.99
CA ILE A 128 -8.04 -0.09 -31.66
C ILE A 128 -8.33 -1.50 -31.15
N GLU A 129 -8.82 -2.40 -32.01
CA GLU A 129 -9.09 -3.81 -31.66
C GLU A 129 -7.82 -4.52 -31.20
N ILE A 130 -6.73 -4.41 -31.97
CA ILE A 130 -5.45 -5.03 -31.59
C ILE A 130 -4.87 -4.37 -30.34
N HIS A 131 -5.00 -3.05 -30.18
CA HIS A 131 -4.56 -2.35 -28.97
C HIS A 131 -5.30 -2.83 -27.72
N TYR A 132 -6.62 -3.01 -27.82
CA TYR A 132 -7.48 -3.54 -26.76
C TYR A 132 -6.99 -4.93 -26.34
N PHE A 133 -6.86 -5.85 -27.30
CA PHE A 133 -6.44 -7.22 -26.99
C PHE A 133 -5.01 -7.33 -26.50
N THR A 134 -4.12 -6.47 -26.99
CA THR A 134 -2.74 -6.39 -26.49
C THR A 134 -2.70 -5.91 -25.05
N THR A 135 -3.50 -4.90 -24.71
CA THR A 135 -3.61 -4.39 -23.34
C THR A 135 -4.16 -5.47 -22.40
N LEU A 136 -5.21 -6.18 -22.81
CA LEU A 136 -5.79 -7.28 -22.05
C LEU A 136 -4.79 -8.42 -21.86
N ALA A 137 -4.13 -8.85 -22.94
CA ALA A 137 -3.16 -9.94 -22.91
C ALA A 137 -1.97 -9.61 -21.99
N LYS A 138 -1.46 -8.38 -22.09
CA LYS A 138 -0.37 -7.88 -21.25
C LYS A 138 -0.77 -7.86 -19.78
N LEU A 139 -1.95 -7.34 -19.46
CA LEU A 139 -2.50 -7.29 -18.10
C LEU A 139 -2.60 -8.70 -17.48
N LEU A 140 -3.19 -9.64 -18.22
CA LEU A 140 -3.32 -11.03 -17.77
C LEU A 140 -1.95 -11.67 -17.58
N ALA A 141 -1.03 -11.49 -18.54
CA ALA A 141 0.31 -12.06 -18.46
C ALA A 141 1.09 -11.52 -17.25
N GLU A 142 1.07 -10.21 -17.01
CA GLU A 142 1.73 -9.60 -15.86
C GLU A 142 1.20 -10.16 -14.54
N THR A 143 -0.13 -10.23 -14.44
CA THR A 143 -0.82 -10.72 -13.24
C THR A 143 -0.46 -12.18 -12.95
N TYR A 144 -0.56 -13.06 -13.95
CA TYR A 144 -0.25 -14.48 -13.76
C TYR A 144 1.24 -14.73 -13.51
N ILE A 145 2.15 -14.04 -14.20
CA ILE A 145 3.59 -14.21 -13.99
C ILE A 145 3.99 -13.76 -12.58
N LYS A 146 3.40 -12.67 -12.07
CA LYS A 146 3.71 -12.14 -10.73
C LYS A 146 3.08 -12.95 -9.59
N LEU A 147 1.91 -13.55 -9.80
CA LEU A 147 1.16 -14.24 -8.75
C LEU A 147 1.34 -15.77 -8.74
N ASP A 148 1.38 -16.41 -9.91
CA ASP A 148 1.59 -17.85 -10.07
C ASP A 148 3.01 -18.08 -10.60
N THR A 149 4.00 -17.88 -9.74
CA THR A 149 5.42 -17.86 -10.14
C THR A 149 5.92 -19.19 -10.68
N ASN A 150 5.37 -20.31 -10.21
CA ASN A 150 5.75 -21.65 -10.68
C ASN A 150 4.94 -22.13 -11.91
N GLY A 151 3.87 -21.39 -12.27
CA GLY A 151 3.08 -21.59 -13.47
C GLY A 151 2.22 -22.86 -13.45
N ASN A 152 1.83 -23.34 -12.27
CA ASN A 152 1.02 -24.54 -12.12
C ASN A 152 -0.49 -24.29 -12.26
N GLY A 153 -0.92 -23.04 -12.40
CA GLY A 153 -2.33 -22.63 -12.53
C GLY A 153 -3.01 -22.32 -11.20
N THR A 154 -2.28 -22.37 -10.08
CA THR A 154 -2.80 -22.10 -8.74
C THR A 154 -1.90 -21.12 -8.00
N ILE A 155 -2.49 -20.19 -7.25
CA ILE A 155 -1.75 -19.24 -6.42
C ILE A 155 -1.68 -19.79 -5.00
N SER A 156 -0.49 -20.19 -4.57
CA SER A 156 -0.27 -20.71 -3.22
C SER A 156 -0.11 -19.60 -2.18
N GLU A 157 -0.19 -19.95 -0.89
CA GLU A 157 0.13 -19.01 0.20
C GLU A 157 1.60 -18.55 0.11
N ALA A 158 2.53 -19.44 -0.24
CA ALA A 158 3.93 -19.11 -0.40
C ALA A 158 4.16 -18.06 -1.51
N GLU A 159 3.44 -18.17 -2.62
CA GLU A 159 3.50 -17.20 -3.72
C GLU A 159 2.86 -15.87 -3.34
N THR A 160 1.73 -15.92 -2.63
CA THR A 160 1.09 -14.72 -2.09
C THR A 160 2.02 -14.00 -1.12
N GLN A 161 2.69 -14.71 -0.21
CA GLN A 161 3.66 -14.14 0.71
C GLN A 161 4.91 -13.62 -0.01
N ALA A 162 5.40 -14.31 -1.04
CA ALA A 162 6.52 -13.83 -1.84
C ALA A 162 6.18 -12.54 -2.60
N PHE A 163 4.95 -12.44 -3.12
CA PHE A 163 4.48 -11.27 -3.86
C PHE A 163 4.18 -10.06 -2.95
N THR A 164 3.54 -10.30 -1.81
CA THR A 164 3.04 -9.24 -0.91
C THR A 164 3.96 -8.91 0.26
N ALA A 165 4.90 -9.81 0.58
CA ALA A 165 5.65 -9.85 1.84
C ALA A 165 4.77 -9.90 3.11
N LEU A 166 3.47 -10.12 2.99
CA LEU A 166 2.59 -10.25 4.14
C LEU A 166 2.91 -11.52 4.90
N ASN A 167 2.83 -11.43 6.21
CA ASN A 167 3.01 -12.56 7.09
C ASN A 167 1.72 -13.38 7.17
N SER A 168 1.84 -14.65 7.58
CA SER A 168 0.67 -15.50 7.81
C SER A 168 -0.11 -15.02 9.03
N THR A 169 -1.44 -15.11 8.98
CA THR A 169 -2.32 -14.80 10.11
C THR A 169 -2.06 -15.69 11.33
N ALA A 170 -1.41 -16.83 11.13
CA ALA A 170 -0.98 -17.75 12.18
C ALA A 170 0.33 -17.34 12.89
N ALA A 171 1.02 -16.29 12.43
CA ALA A 171 2.26 -15.86 13.06
C ALA A 171 2.01 -15.35 14.49
N LEU A 172 2.97 -15.60 15.38
CA LEU A 172 2.97 -15.01 16.71
C LEU A 172 2.90 -13.48 16.58
N ASP A 173 1.95 -12.88 17.29
CA ASP A 173 1.69 -11.44 17.33
C ASP A 173 1.27 -10.81 15.99
N TYR A 174 0.64 -11.60 15.10
CA TYR A 174 0.05 -11.10 13.85
C TYR A 174 -1.10 -10.11 14.07
N ASP A 175 -1.60 -9.87 15.27
CA ASP A 175 -2.74 -8.96 15.53
C ASP A 175 -2.58 -8.21 16.86
N LYS A 176 -1.34 -7.83 17.21
CA LYS A 176 -1.03 -7.26 18.51
C LYS A 176 -0.10 -6.06 18.42
N ASN A 177 -0.60 -4.91 18.85
CA ASN A 177 0.18 -3.74 19.19
C ASN A 177 0.41 -3.71 20.69
N ASP A 178 1.65 -3.91 21.13
CA ASP A 178 2.00 -3.79 22.55
C ASP A 178 2.43 -2.36 22.83
N ILE A 179 1.46 -1.50 23.12
CA ILE A 179 1.66 -0.10 23.45
C ILE A 179 1.12 0.14 24.85
N SER A 180 1.92 0.77 25.72
CA SER A 180 1.49 1.12 27.07
C SER A 180 2.06 2.46 27.53
N ALA A 181 1.38 3.12 28.47
CA ALA A 181 1.95 4.26 29.15
C ALA A 181 3.02 3.82 30.16
N THR A 182 4.03 4.65 30.35
CA THR A 182 4.96 4.53 31.49
C THR A 182 4.43 5.32 32.69
N ASN A 183 5.18 5.27 33.79
CA ASN A 183 4.99 6.13 34.96
C ASN A 183 5.63 7.53 34.80
N TYR A 184 5.94 7.94 33.57
CA TYR A 184 6.56 9.23 33.30
C TYR A 184 5.64 10.11 32.45
N LEU A 185 5.63 11.39 32.78
CA LEU A 185 4.89 12.42 32.07
C LEU A 185 5.86 13.49 31.57
N GLN A 186 5.82 13.83 30.29
CA GLN A 186 6.48 15.01 29.75
C GLN A 186 5.56 16.23 29.91
N MET A 187 6.08 17.35 30.39
CA MET A 187 5.33 18.59 30.52
C MET A 187 6.13 19.75 29.93
N VAL A 188 5.45 20.62 29.18
CA VAL A 188 5.97 21.92 28.75
C VAL A 188 5.17 22.99 29.49
N LYS A 189 5.84 23.73 30.37
CA LYS A 189 5.20 24.78 31.17
C LYS A 189 4.67 25.91 30.28
N THR A 190 3.54 26.50 30.65
CA THR A 190 2.96 27.62 29.91
C THR A 190 3.95 28.78 29.79
N GLY A 191 4.24 29.19 28.55
CA GLY A 191 5.16 30.29 28.25
C GLY A 191 6.64 29.89 28.16
N GLU A 192 6.97 28.61 28.26
CA GLU A 192 8.34 28.09 28.15
C GLU A 192 8.50 27.13 26.95
N SER A 193 9.73 26.92 26.51
CA SER A 193 10.08 26.01 25.39
C SER A 193 10.85 24.76 25.84
N THR A 194 11.16 24.65 27.13
CA THR A 194 11.84 23.49 27.71
C THR A 194 10.80 22.50 28.19
N SER A 195 10.97 21.23 27.82
CA SER A 195 10.14 20.16 28.36
C SER A 195 10.80 19.56 29.61
N TYR A 196 9.98 19.01 30.49
CA TYR A 196 10.39 18.36 31.72
C TYR A 196 9.75 16.99 31.78
N ILE A 197 10.49 15.98 32.20
CA ILE A 197 9.91 14.67 32.51
C ILE A 197 9.71 14.57 34.00
N LEU A 198 8.54 14.06 34.40
CA LEU A 198 8.13 13.90 35.79
C LEU A 198 7.82 12.42 36.06
N ASP A 199 8.40 11.88 37.13
CA ASP A 199 8.03 10.56 37.65
C ASP A 199 6.72 10.65 38.44
N THR A 200 5.67 10.01 37.91
CA THR A 200 4.33 9.92 38.51
C THR A 200 4.11 8.59 39.26
N GLY A 201 5.07 7.66 39.22
CA GLY A 201 4.94 6.32 39.80
C GLY A 201 5.62 6.15 41.16
N SER A 202 6.57 7.03 41.50
CA SER A 202 7.21 7.02 42.82
C SER A 202 6.22 7.37 43.92
N THR A 203 5.79 6.37 44.69
CA THR A 203 4.96 6.54 45.90
C THR A 203 5.78 7.02 47.10
N ALA A 204 7.11 7.14 46.97
CA ALA A 204 7.96 7.68 48.02
C ALA A 204 7.78 9.20 48.05
N SER A 205 7.13 9.71 49.10
CA SER A 205 6.81 11.11 49.37
C SER A 205 8.01 12.07 49.49
N THR A 206 9.19 11.65 49.05
CA THR A 206 10.47 12.35 49.21
C THR A 206 11.27 12.43 47.91
N SER A 207 10.80 11.84 46.79
CA SER A 207 11.64 11.63 45.60
C SER A 207 10.84 11.53 44.30
N ALA A 208 9.93 12.48 44.02
CA ALA A 208 9.49 12.64 42.64
C ALA A 208 10.65 13.28 41.88
N ASN A 209 11.31 12.47 41.04
CA ASN A 209 12.41 12.94 40.22
C ASN A 209 11.82 13.69 39.02
N CYS A 210 12.44 14.81 38.69
CA CYS A 210 12.09 15.61 37.55
C CYS A 210 13.36 16.13 36.89
N TRP A 211 13.44 16.00 35.57
CA TRP A 211 14.61 16.43 34.79
C TRP A 211 14.15 17.20 33.56
N SER A 212 15.01 18.10 33.11
CA SER A 212 14.81 18.75 31.81
C SER A 212 14.99 17.73 30.68
N ASP A 213 14.08 17.76 29.74
CA ASP A 213 14.16 17.06 28.46
C ASP A 213 14.16 18.14 27.36
N SER A 214 15.33 18.72 27.12
CA SER A 214 15.52 19.77 26.12
C SER A 214 15.34 19.27 24.69
N ASN A 215 15.49 17.96 24.49
CA ASN A 215 15.45 17.30 23.19
C ASN A 215 14.05 16.73 22.89
N TYR A 216 13.16 16.66 23.87
CA TYR A 216 11.87 15.98 23.76
C TYR A 216 12.00 14.47 23.47
N ASP A 217 13.12 13.86 23.85
CA ASP A 217 13.45 12.44 23.58
C ASP A 217 12.77 11.46 24.54
N GLY A 218 12.13 11.96 25.60
CA GLY A 218 11.39 11.15 26.55
C GLY A 218 12.30 10.37 27.51
N ILE A 219 12.40 9.05 27.31
CA ILE A 219 13.03 8.11 28.28
C ILE A 219 14.48 7.77 27.93
N GLU A 220 15.01 8.18 26.76
CA GLU A 220 16.40 7.86 26.38
C GLU A 220 17.42 8.35 27.44
N ALA A 221 17.16 9.52 28.04
CA ALA A 221 17.95 10.06 29.15
C ALA A 221 17.83 9.29 30.49
N VAL A 222 16.90 8.34 30.62
CA VAL A 222 16.51 7.68 31.89
C VAL A 222 17.04 6.25 31.99
N ASN A 223 17.52 5.66 30.88
CA ASN A 223 17.96 4.27 30.80
C ASN A 223 19.40 4.01 31.30
N GLY A 224 19.74 4.50 32.50
CA GLY A 224 20.97 4.04 33.15
C GLY A 224 21.55 4.98 34.21
N THR A 225 21.05 6.20 34.30
CA THR A 225 21.36 7.08 35.43
C THR A 225 20.02 7.58 35.94
N ALA A 226 19.65 7.23 37.17
CA ALA A 226 18.63 7.99 37.86
C ALA A 226 19.04 9.45 37.73
N GLY A 227 18.27 10.27 37.02
CA GLY A 227 18.54 11.69 36.91
C GLY A 227 18.72 12.21 38.33
N THR A 228 19.94 12.56 38.70
CA THR A 228 20.28 12.97 40.07
C THR A 228 19.79 14.37 40.39
N ASP A 229 19.09 15.02 39.47
CA ASP A 229 18.47 16.31 39.70
C ASP A 229 17.23 16.14 40.58
N VAL A 230 17.51 16.19 41.88
CA VAL A 230 16.52 16.44 42.92
C VAL A 230 16.02 17.88 42.71
N ILE A 231 14.95 18.02 41.95
CA ILE A 231 14.12 19.23 41.84
C ILE A 231 14.92 20.48 41.43
N SER A 232 15.02 20.70 40.12
CA SER A 232 14.83 22.06 39.58
C SER A 232 14.13 22.03 38.22
N CYS A 233 12.84 21.64 38.18
CA CYS A 233 11.97 21.92 37.02
C CYS A 233 11.69 23.45 36.88
N GLY A 234 12.72 24.29 37.01
CA GLY A 234 12.59 25.73 37.24
C GLY A 234 11.97 26.10 38.61
N LEU A 235 11.81 25.12 39.51
CA LEU A 235 11.22 25.31 40.84
C LEU A 235 12.30 25.84 41.80
N ALA A 236 12.28 27.15 42.08
CA ALA A 236 12.98 27.67 43.25
C ALA A 236 12.27 27.12 44.50
N ALA A 237 12.93 26.20 45.21
CA ALA A 237 12.47 25.61 46.47
C ALA A 237 12.52 26.62 47.64
N THR A 238 12.02 27.84 47.44
CA THR A 238 12.23 28.97 48.36
C THR A 238 10.96 29.53 48.99
N THR A 239 9.76 29.02 48.66
CA THR A 239 8.51 29.50 49.24
C THR A 239 7.68 28.38 49.88
N ALA A 240 7.28 28.61 51.13
CA ALA A 240 6.51 27.69 51.99
C ALA A 240 5.03 27.57 51.61
N SER A 241 4.69 27.80 50.35
CA SER A 241 3.31 27.87 49.85
C SER A 241 3.10 26.85 48.73
N ASN A 242 1.94 26.20 48.74
CA ASN A 242 1.55 25.27 47.68
C ASN A 242 1.60 25.97 46.32
N GLN A 243 2.19 25.31 45.33
CA GLN A 243 2.34 25.86 43.98
C GLN A 243 1.53 25.04 42.98
N THR A 244 1.03 25.70 41.94
CA THR A 244 0.42 25.03 40.78
C THR A 244 1.24 25.35 39.55
N ILE A 245 1.67 24.32 38.82
CA ILE A 245 2.32 24.46 37.53
C ILE A 245 1.34 23.97 36.47
N SER A 246 1.08 24.82 35.48
CA SER A 246 0.23 24.50 34.33
C SER A 246 1.07 24.41 33.06
N GLY A 247 0.70 23.47 32.18
CA GLY A 247 1.43 23.24 30.93
C GLY A 247 0.73 22.27 29.99
N SER A 248 1.31 22.06 28.82
CA SER A 248 0.91 20.96 27.92
C SER A 248 1.59 19.68 28.41
N CYS A 249 0.84 18.60 28.54
CA CYS A 249 1.37 17.32 29.00
C CYS A 249 1.34 16.26 27.90
N ALA A 250 2.32 15.36 27.94
CA ALA A 250 2.34 14.15 27.14
C ALA A 250 2.67 12.95 28.03
N VAL A 251 1.89 11.88 27.97
CA VAL A 251 2.31 10.59 28.55
C VAL A 251 3.49 10.06 27.75
N ILE A 252 4.48 9.45 28.40
CA ILE A 252 5.46 8.68 27.64
C ILE A 252 4.86 7.31 27.33
N ALA A 253 4.56 7.07 26.06
CA ALA A 253 4.00 5.83 25.54
C ALA A 253 5.12 4.97 24.96
N LYS A 254 5.34 3.81 25.58
CA LYS A 254 6.29 2.81 25.09
C LYS A 254 5.62 1.92 24.05
N VAL A 255 6.23 1.87 22.87
CA VAL A 255 5.91 0.92 21.82
C VAL A 255 6.80 -0.30 22.04
N ASP A 256 6.28 -1.23 22.84
CA ASP A 256 6.95 -2.49 23.18
C ASP A 256 6.90 -3.47 22.02
N GLY A 257 5.89 -3.38 21.16
CA GLY A 257 5.72 -4.17 19.95
C GLY A 257 4.60 -3.64 19.07
N VAL A 258 4.64 -4.04 17.80
CA VAL A 258 3.61 -3.75 16.81
C VAL A 258 3.30 -5.03 16.06
N GLN A 259 2.12 -5.07 15.45
CA GLN A 259 1.65 -6.18 14.66
C GLN A 259 2.73 -6.65 13.65
N LYS A 260 3.00 -7.95 13.63
CA LYS A 260 3.99 -8.54 12.72
C LYS A 260 3.39 -8.81 11.34
N MET A 261 3.02 -7.73 10.65
CA MET A 261 2.32 -7.77 9.36
C MET A 261 3.17 -8.30 8.20
N PHE A 262 4.50 -8.15 8.27
CA PHE A 262 5.39 -8.46 7.14
C PHE A 262 6.47 -9.47 7.52
N THR A 263 6.85 -10.31 6.57
CA THR A 263 7.95 -11.28 6.69
C THR A 263 9.32 -10.63 6.48
N THR A 264 9.36 -9.54 5.71
CA THR A 264 10.55 -8.74 5.40
C THR A 264 10.16 -7.28 5.19
N THR A 265 11.15 -6.39 5.09
CA THR A 265 10.90 -4.99 4.75
C THR A 265 10.54 -4.86 3.28
N ILE A 266 9.36 -4.32 2.99
CA ILE A 266 8.95 -3.98 1.62
C ILE A 266 9.82 -2.84 1.09
N SER A 267 10.30 -2.93 -0.16
CA SER A 267 11.07 -1.86 -0.81
C SER A 267 10.17 -0.72 -1.31
N SER A 268 10.73 0.44 -1.63
CA SER A 268 9.99 1.55 -2.26
C SER A 268 9.47 1.19 -3.66
N SER A 269 10.08 0.21 -4.33
CA SER A 269 9.61 -0.35 -5.60
C SER A 269 8.74 -1.57 -5.34
N ASN A 270 7.59 -1.36 -4.69
CA ASN A 270 6.69 -2.43 -4.29
C ASN A 270 5.91 -3.02 -5.48
N SER A 271 6.04 -4.33 -5.68
CA SER A 271 5.35 -5.14 -6.70
C SER A 271 3.82 -5.08 -6.63
N VAL A 272 3.24 -5.03 -5.42
CA VAL A 272 1.78 -4.98 -5.21
C VAL A 272 1.19 -3.68 -5.72
N LEU A 273 1.75 -2.54 -5.29
CA LEU A 273 1.29 -1.24 -5.71
C LEU A 273 1.53 -1.04 -7.21
N SER A 274 2.71 -1.44 -7.70
CA SER A 274 3.05 -1.34 -9.13
C SER A 274 2.10 -2.16 -10.00
N LEU A 275 1.76 -3.40 -9.59
CA LEU A 275 0.79 -4.22 -10.30
C LEU A 275 -0.60 -3.58 -10.27
N THR A 276 -1.05 -3.09 -9.10
CA THR A 276 -2.40 -2.52 -8.98
C THR A 276 -2.57 -1.25 -9.80
N GLU A 277 -1.56 -0.38 -9.82
CA GLU A 277 -1.53 0.79 -10.71
C GLU A 277 -1.51 0.37 -12.18
N GLY A 278 -0.74 -0.66 -12.53
CA GLY A 278 -0.73 -1.27 -13.86
C GLY A 278 -2.10 -1.80 -14.27
N ILE A 279 -2.84 -2.41 -13.35
CA ILE A 279 -4.22 -2.89 -13.56
C ILE A 279 -5.14 -1.70 -13.86
N VAL A 280 -5.16 -0.66 -13.02
CA VAL A 280 -6.06 0.50 -13.20
C VAL A 280 -5.75 1.27 -14.49
N SER A 281 -4.47 1.45 -14.81
CA SER A 281 -4.03 2.02 -16.08
C SER A 281 -4.48 1.19 -17.28
N SER A 282 -4.33 -0.13 -17.21
CA SER A 282 -4.76 -1.05 -18.26
C SER A 282 -6.28 -1.02 -18.44
N ILE A 283 -7.06 -1.03 -17.35
CA ILE A 283 -8.53 -0.97 -17.40
C ILE A 283 -9.00 0.36 -18.01
N SER A 284 -8.37 1.47 -17.65
CA SER A 284 -8.67 2.77 -18.25
C SER A 284 -8.45 2.78 -19.75
N SER A 285 -7.33 2.18 -20.21
CA SER A 285 -7.04 2.01 -21.63
C SER A 285 -8.07 1.10 -22.32
N LEU A 286 -8.41 -0.04 -21.72
CA LEU A 286 -9.43 -0.96 -22.24
C LEU A 286 -10.80 -0.25 -22.36
N SER A 287 -11.18 0.54 -21.35
CA SER A 287 -12.42 1.32 -21.35
C SER A 287 -12.47 2.35 -22.48
N SER A 288 -11.35 3.04 -22.72
CA SER A 288 -11.18 3.99 -23.82
C SER A 288 -11.29 3.31 -25.20
N ASP A 289 -10.63 2.17 -25.37
CA ASP A 289 -10.69 1.40 -26.62
C ASP A 289 -12.09 0.87 -26.90
N MET A 290 -12.77 0.31 -25.88
CA MET A 290 -14.16 -0.14 -26.00
C MET A 290 -15.10 1.01 -26.40
N SER A 291 -14.94 2.19 -25.79
CA SER A 291 -15.72 3.37 -26.18
C SER A 291 -15.44 3.76 -27.63
N SER A 292 -14.19 3.68 -28.08
CA SER A 292 -13.79 4.01 -29.45
C SER A 292 -14.33 2.98 -30.47
N LEU A 293 -14.48 1.72 -30.06
CA LEU A 293 -15.15 0.66 -30.84
C LEU A 293 -16.69 0.76 -30.80
N GLY A 294 -17.24 1.75 -30.10
CA GLY A 294 -18.69 2.01 -30.05
C GLY A 294 -19.45 1.21 -28.99
N LEU A 295 -18.77 0.61 -28.00
CA LEU A 295 -19.45 -0.01 -26.87
C LEU A 295 -20.04 1.06 -25.94
N ALA A 296 -21.36 1.00 -25.75
CA ALA A 296 -22.09 1.90 -24.88
C ALA A 296 -21.63 1.78 -23.41
N SER A 297 -21.67 2.89 -22.68
CA SER A 297 -21.20 2.97 -21.29
C SER A 297 -22.03 2.13 -20.31
N ASP A 298 -23.26 1.81 -20.69
CA ASP A 298 -24.16 0.93 -19.96
C ASP A 298 -24.01 -0.55 -20.37
N SER A 299 -23.03 -0.91 -21.20
CA SER A 299 -22.73 -2.32 -21.43
C SER A 299 -22.20 -2.99 -20.16
N ASP A 300 -22.63 -4.22 -19.89
CA ASP A 300 -22.25 -4.99 -18.70
C ASP A 300 -20.72 -5.06 -18.51
N LEU A 301 -19.98 -5.20 -19.61
CA LEU A 301 -18.51 -5.24 -19.58
C LEU A 301 -17.91 -3.90 -19.11
N ARG A 302 -18.41 -2.78 -19.62
CA ARG A 302 -17.90 -1.46 -19.24
C ARG A 302 -18.30 -1.10 -17.81
N GLN A 303 -19.52 -1.46 -17.40
CA GLN A 303 -19.96 -1.30 -16.01
C GLN A 303 -19.13 -2.14 -15.04
N ALA A 304 -18.79 -3.39 -15.40
CA ALA A 304 -17.96 -4.26 -14.56
C ALA A 304 -16.54 -3.71 -14.38
N LEU A 305 -15.94 -3.16 -15.45
CA LEU A 305 -14.63 -2.52 -15.36
C LEU A 305 -14.66 -1.22 -14.56
N ASP A 306 -15.71 -0.41 -14.72
CA ASP A 306 -15.90 0.82 -13.93
C ASP A 306 -16.12 0.52 -12.44
N ASP A 307 -16.96 -0.47 -12.11
CA ASP A 307 -17.17 -0.94 -10.74
C ASP A 307 -15.86 -1.45 -10.12
N PHE A 308 -15.07 -2.23 -10.87
CA PHE A 308 -13.77 -2.69 -10.40
C PHE A 308 -12.81 -1.52 -10.15
N THR A 309 -12.68 -0.57 -11.07
CA THR A 309 -11.81 0.60 -10.90
C THR A 309 -12.26 1.45 -9.72
N THR A 310 -13.56 1.71 -9.56
CA THR A 310 -14.08 2.54 -8.46
C THR A 310 -13.97 1.88 -7.08
N LYS A 311 -13.88 0.54 -7.02
CA LYS A 311 -13.60 -0.21 -5.79
C LYS A 311 -12.14 -0.16 -5.37
N ILE A 312 -11.21 -0.14 -6.34
CA ILE A 312 -9.78 0.01 -6.05
C ILE A 312 -9.45 1.47 -5.77
N ASP A 313 -9.82 2.38 -6.67
CA ASP A 313 -9.63 3.82 -6.56
C ASP A 313 -10.80 4.45 -5.78
N ASN A 314 -10.90 4.09 -4.50
CA ASN A 314 -12.03 4.41 -3.63
C ASN A 314 -11.79 5.63 -2.72
N GLY A 315 -10.60 6.25 -2.78
CA GLY A 315 -10.22 7.37 -1.91
C GLY A 315 -9.98 7.01 -0.44
N GLY A 316 -9.72 5.73 -0.13
CA GLY A 316 -9.36 5.26 1.22
C GLY A 316 -10.51 5.29 2.23
N THR A 317 -11.76 5.34 1.77
CA THR A 317 -12.93 5.43 2.65
C THR A 317 -13.66 4.09 2.73
N CYS A 318 -13.55 3.41 3.87
CA CYS A 318 -14.29 2.18 4.17
C CYS A 318 -14.88 2.18 5.58
N SER A 319 -15.81 1.26 5.81
CA SER A 319 -16.39 1.01 7.14
C SER A 319 -15.29 0.54 8.09
N SER A 320 -15.23 1.09 9.30
CA SER A 320 -14.21 0.72 10.30
C SER A 320 -14.39 -0.74 10.75
N SER A 321 -13.53 -1.64 10.26
CA SER A 321 -13.31 -2.95 10.89
C SER A 321 -12.21 -2.84 11.94
N THR A 322 -12.12 -3.81 12.86
CA THR A 322 -11.03 -3.86 13.86
C THR A 322 -9.66 -3.84 13.18
N SER A 323 -9.45 -4.68 12.16
CA SER A 323 -8.17 -4.74 11.45
C SER A 323 -7.81 -3.44 10.73
N VAL A 324 -8.79 -2.76 10.11
CA VAL A 324 -8.54 -1.44 9.50
C VAL A 324 -8.20 -0.40 10.57
N SER A 325 -8.84 -0.45 11.75
CA SER A 325 -8.54 0.48 12.85
C SER A 325 -7.12 0.31 13.40
N GLU A 326 -6.61 -0.93 13.47
CA GLU A 326 -5.27 -1.23 13.96
C GLU A 326 -4.20 -0.84 12.95
N VAL A 327 -4.41 -1.09 11.66
CA VAL A 327 -3.51 -0.61 10.61
C VAL A 327 -3.50 0.92 10.56
N ASN A 328 -4.65 1.58 10.69
CA ASN A 328 -4.74 3.05 10.75
C ASN A 328 -4.02 3.62 11.97
N GLN A 329 -4.05 2.93 13.11
CA GLN A 329 -3.23 3.29 14.25
C GLN A 329 -1.75 3.22 13.89
N LEU A 330 -1.26 2.12 13.31
CA LEU A 330 0.14 2.00 12.89
C LEU A 330 0.56 3.08 11.88
N LEU A 331 -0.33 3.41 10.93
CA LEU A 331 -0.13 4.53 10.00
C LEU A 331 -0.05 5.88 10.73
N THR A 332 -0.86 6.07 11.78
CA THR A 332 -0.79 7.27 12.63
C THR A 332 0.51 7.33 13.42
N LEU A 333 0.95 6.22 14.01
CA LEU A 333 2.22 6.13 14.73
C LEU A 333 3.37 6.50 13.80
N ILE A 334 3.48 5.85 12.65
CA ILE A 334 4.62 6.04 11.75
C ILE A 334 4.66 7.42 11.09
N ASN A 335 3.51 8.00 10.77
CA ASN A 335 3.45 9.34 10.17
C ASN A 335 3.88 10.43 11.15
N ASN A 336 3.82 10.15 12.46
CA ASN A 336 4.31 11.06 13.49
C ASN A 336 5.66 10.64 14.06
N ALA A 337 6.10 9.40 13.87
CA ALA A 337 7.36 8.90 14.40
C ALA A 337 8.57 9.45 13.64
N ASN A 338 9.68 9.64 14.34
CA ASN A 338 10.94 9.97 13.70
C ASN A 338 11.68 8.70 13.27
N LYS A 339 12.10 8.67 11.99
CA LYS A 339 12.83 7.53 11.43
C LYS A 339 14.27 7.48 11.92
N THR A 340 15.04 8.54 11.72
CA THR A 340 16.48 8.55 11.98
C THR A 340 16.80 9.47 13.15
N ALA A 341 17.72 9.06 14.02
CA ALA A 341 18.28 9.94 15.03
C ALA A 341 18.79 11.23 14.38
N ILE A 342 18.26 12.38 14.81
CA ILE A 342 18.69 13.68 14.30
C ILE A 342 20.12 13.90 14.82
N THR A 343 21.09 14.06 13.92
CA THR A 343 22.53 14.08 14.24
C THR A 343 23.03 15.36 14.91
N THR A 344 22.14 16.26 15.29
CA THR A 344 22.36 17.54 16.01
C THR A 344 21.32 17.57 17.13
N PRO A 345 21.58 18.04 18.38
CA PRO A 345 20.77 17.77 19.57
C PRO A 345 19.29 17.68 19.23
N SER A 346 18.83 16.44 19.19
CA SER A 346 17.70 15.99 18.38
C SER A 346 16.42 16.54 18.98
N ASN A 347 15.87 17.61 18.41
CA ASN A 347 14.62 18.17 18.88
C ASN A 347 13.43 17.40 18.31
N TYR A 348 12.83 16.53 19.14
CA TYR A 348 11.62 15.77 18.87
C TYR A 348 10.34 16.52 19.23
N ALA A 349 10.35 17.84 19.46
CA ALA A 349 9.16 18.57 19.91
C ALA A 349 7.94 18.37 19.00
N SER A 350 8.17 18.26 17.68
CA SER A 350 7.15 18.11 16.64
C SER A 350 7.00 16.68 16.08
N THR A 351 7.90 15.77 16.40
CA THR A 351 7.88 14.35 15.98
C THR A 351 7.70 13.45 17.18
N ASN A 352 7.45 12.15 17.00
CA ASN A 352 7.12 11.21 18.08
C ASN A 352 6.00 11.68 19.01
N LYS A 353 5.07 12.49 18.50
CA LYS A 353 4.01 13.10 19.30
C LYS A 353 2.68 12.86 18.63
N ILE A 354 1.77 12.21 19.34
CA ILE A 354 0.41 11.95 18.88
C ILE A 354 -0.59 12.27 19.98
N LYS A 355 -1.88 12.11 19.72
CA LYS A 355 -2.91 12.14 20.75
C LYS A 355 -3.07 10.80 21.44
N THR A 356 -3.37 10.80 22.74
CA THR A 356 -3.67 9.57 23.48
C THR A 356 -4.89 8.85 22.92
N SER A 357 -5.86 9.57 22.35
CA SER A 357 -6.99 8.99 21.63
C SER A 357 -6.60 8.16 20.40
N ALA A 358 -5.38 8.33 19.85
CA ALA A 358 -4.87 7.50 18.77
C ALA A 358 -4.26 6.18 19.27
N LEU A 359 -4.09 6.01 20.58
CA LEU A 359 -3.52 4.82 21.23
C LEU A 359 -4.58 3.90 21.86
N THR A 360 -5.85 4.08 21.51
CA THR A 360 -6.95 3.31 22.09
C THR A 360 -7.55 2.36 21.07
N SER A 361 -6.87 1.24 20.81
CA SER A 361 -7.37 0.10 20.03
C SER A 361 -7.61 -1.13 20.92
N SER A 362 -8.21 -2.20 20.36
CA SER A 362 -8.39 -3.48 21.06
C SER A 362 -7.09 -4.22 21.38
N SER A 363 -6.01 -3.90 20.67
CA SER A 363 -4.72 -4.58 20.84
C SER A 363 -3.78 -3.89 21.81
N ASP A 364 -4.05 -2.65 22.20
CA ASP A 364 -3.21 -1.88 23.12
C ASP A 364 -3.35 -2.32 24.58
N ASN A 365 -2.25 -2.20 25.34
CA ASN A 365 -2.30 -2.29 26.78
C ASN A 365 -2.83 -0.97 27.35
N SER A 366 -3.74 -1.04 28.33
CA SER A 366 -4.46 0.13 28.87
C SER A 366 -3.56 1.36 29.06
N VAL A 367 -3.65 2.33 28.14
CA VAL A 367 -2.94 3.61 28.21
C VAL A 367 -3.66 4.47 29.23
N THR A 368 -3.18 4.43 30.48
CA THR A 368 -3.81 5.16 31.58
C THR A 368 -3.27 6.58 31.64
N ILE A 369 -4.18 7.55 31.70
CA ILE A 369 -3.86 8.97 31.75
C ILE A 369 -3.98 9.47 33.20
N PRO A 370 -2.88 9.93 33.84
CA PRO A 370 -2.99 10.64 35.10
C PRO A 370 -3.57 12.05 34.86
N SER A 371 -4.75 12.34 35.40
CA SER A 371 -5.47 13.60 35.16
C SER A 371 -4.90 14.79 35.94
N ASN A 372 -4.46 14.56 37.18
CA ASN A 372 -3.72 15.50 38.02
C ASN A 372 -2.78 14.68 38.92
N PHE A 373 -1.56 15.16 39.14
CA PHE A 373 -0.66 14.54 40.11
C PHE A 373 -0.01 15.62 40.98
N THR A 374 0.23 15.26 42.23
CA THR A 374 0.81 16.14 43.23
C THR A 374 2.14 15.56 43.70
N VAL A 375 3.15 16.41 43.77
CA VAL A 375 4.45 16.07 44.35
C VAL A 375 4.62 16.86 45.64
N THR A 376 4.94 16.16 46.72
CA THR A 376 5.34 16.81 47.97
C THR A 376 6.87 16.87 48.01
N THR A 377 7.43 18.07 48.19
CA THR A 377 8.87 18.23 48.32
C THR A 377 9.35 17.72 49.68
N ALA A 378 10.66 17.49 49.83
CA ALA A 378 11.26 17.14 51.13
C ALA A 378 10.99 18.21 52.22
N ALA A 379 10.69 19.45 51.83
CA ALA A 379 10.32 20.55 52.72
C ALA A 379 8.82 20.59 53.07
N GLY A 380 8.01 19.64 52.60
CA GLY A 380 6.57 19.56 52.88
C GLY A 380 5.68 20.42 51.98
N THR A 381 6.24 21.12 50.99
CA THR A 381 5.45 21.92 50.03
C THR A 381 4.77 21.00 49.01
N THR A 382 3.46 21.16 48.82
CA THR A 382 2.73 20.43 47.77
C THR A 382 2.77 21.22 46.46
N ILE A 383 3.27 20.58 45.40
CA ILE A 383 3.26 21.10 44.04
C ILE A 383 2.21 20.32 43.26
N THR A 384 1.23 21.04 42.72
CA THR A 384 0.18 20.47 41.87
C THR A 384 0.54 20.71 40.41
N PHE A 385 0.57 19.66 39.60
CA PHE A 385 0.73 19.76 38.16
C PHE A 385 -0.62 19.65 37.47
N SER A 386 -0.91 20.58 36.57
CA SER A 386 -2.17 20.67 35.84
C SER A 386 -1.94 20.69 34.34
N CYS A 387 -2.50 19.68 33.66
CA CYS A 387 -2.40 19.54 32.22
C CYS A 387 -3.50 20.32 31.51
N THR A 388 -3.11 21.31 30.72
CA THR A 388 -4.02 22.16 29.93
C THR A 388 -4.76 21.39 28.84
N ASN A 389 -4.20 20.28 28.37
CA ASN A 389 -4.77 19.34 27.40
C ASN A 389 -5.37 18.08 28.06
N SER A 390 -5.83 18.16 29.30
CA SER A 390 -6.30 17.00 30.10
C SER A 390 -7.48 16.21 29.51
N THR A 391 -8.21 16.73 28.52
CA THR A 391 -9.29 15.99 27.83
C THR A 391 -8.76 14.95 26.84
N ASP A 392 -7.59 15.21 26.25
CA ASP A 392 -6.90 14.30 25.34
C ASP A 392 -5.41 14.70 25.33
N LEU A 393 -4.68 14.03 26.22
CA LEU A 393 -3.26 14.27 26.39
C LEU A 393 -2.52 13.94 25.10
N ASP A 394 -1.34 14.52 24.98
CA ASP A 394 -0.42 14.04 23.97
C ASP A 394 0.22 12.73 24.46
N ALA A 395 0.76 11.94 23.53
CA ALA A 395 1.59 10.79 23.83
C ALA A 395 2.92 10.95 23.10
N ARG A 396 4.00 10.91 23.88
CA ARG A 396 5.38 10.89 23.41
C ARG A 396 5.77 9.44 23.15
N LEU A 397 6.02 9.09 21.90
CA LEU A 397 6.39 7.73 21.51
C LEU A 397 7.86 7.46 21.80
N VAL A 398 8.14 6.31 22.41
CA VAL A 398 9.47 5.72 22.52
C VAL A 398 9.41 4.25 22.11
N PHE A 399 10.42 3.78 21.39
CA PHE A 399 10.44 2.47 20.73
C PHE A 399 11.42 1.53 21.42
N LYS A 400 10.99 0.29 21.66
CA LYS A 400 11.80 -0.71 22.37
C LYS A 400 13.01 -1.15 21.56
N ILE A 401 14.19 -1.11 22.18
CA ILE A 401 15.44 -1.69 21.65
C ILE A 401 15.65 -3.09 22.24
N SER A 402 15.56 -3.19 23.57
CA SER A 402 15.83 -4.42 24.34
C SER A 402 15.07 -4.39 25.66
N THR A 403 15.40 -5.29 26.60
CA THR A 403 14.74 -5.35 27.91
C THR A 403 14.89 -4.03 28.65
N ASN A 404 13.77 -3.33 28.85
CA ASN A 404 13.68 -2.02 29.50
C ASN A 404 14.45 -0.88 28.82
N THR A 405 15.01 -1.09 27.62
CA THR A 405 15.72 -0.04 26.88
C THR A 405 14.89 0.45 25.70
N TYR A 406 14.79 1.77 25.55
CA TYR A 406 14.00 2.45 24.52
C TYR A 406 14.80 3.56 23.86
N THR A 407 14.40 3.90 22.63
CA THR A 407 14.92 5.01 21.83
C THR A 407 13.75 5.89 21.33
N PRO A 408 13.93 7.19 21.10
CA PRO A 408 12.98 8.03 20.39
C PRO A 408 12.94 7.73 18.88
N ASP A 409 13.96 7.15 18.24
CA ASP A 409 13.92 6.85 16.79
C ASP A 409 13.55 5.39 16.51
N TYR A 410 12.63 5.15 15.58
CA TYR A 410 12.16 3.77 15.36
C TYR A 410 13.14 2.91 14.55
N ASP A 411 14.12 3.50 13.86
CA ASP A 411 15.10 2.74 13.04
C ASP A 411 16.16 2.05 13.91
N SER A 412 16.38 2.56 15.13
CA SER A 412 17.20 1.90 16.18
C SER A 412 16.39 0.94 17.07
N ALA A 413 15.08 0.81 16.84
CA ALA A 413 14.22 -0.11 17.60
C ALA A 413 14.44 -1.58 17.20
N LYS A 414 13.79 -2.49 17.95
CA LYS A 414 13.79 -3.93 17.65
C LYS A 414 13.32 -4.19 16.21
N ASP A 415 13.88 -5.23 15.59
CA ASP A 415 13.66 -5.53 14.17
C ASP A 415 12.19 -5.69 13.76
N SER A 416 11.32 -6.21 14.65
CA SER A 416 9.90 -6.33 14.33
C SER A 416 9.18 -4.99 14.23
N ILE A 417 9.54 -3.99 15.04
CA ILE A 417 9.00 -2.62 14.89
C ILE A 417 9.52 -2.01 13.60
N LYS A 418 10.84 -2.05 13.40
CA LYS A 418 11.51 -1.49 12.23
C LYS A 418 10.98 -2.07 10.92
N THR A 419 10.77 -3.38 10.86
CA THR A 419 10.28 -4.08 9.64
C THR A 419 8.86 -3.66 9.29
N THR A 420 7.94 -3.68 10.27
CA THR A 420 6.55 -3.26 10.03
C THR A 420 6.50 -1.79 9.66
N PHE A 421 7.21 -0.92 10.39
CA PHE A 421 7.20 0.51 10.12
C PHE A 421 7.81 0.82 8.75
N ASN A 422 9.03 0.35 8.45
CA ASN A 422 9.62 0.63 7.14
C ASN A 422 8.77 0.09 5.98
N SER A 423 8.07 -1.04 6.14
CA SER A 423 7.14 -1.55 5.13
C SER A 423 5.92 -0.64 4.94
N LEU A 424 5.25 -0.24 6.04
CA LEU A 424 4.12 0.70 5.98
C LEU A 424 4.53 2.09 5.47
N TYR A 425 5.75 2.53 5.80
CA TYR A 425 6.31 3.78 5.28
C TYR A 425 6.45 3.73 3.76
N ASN A 426 7.00 2.62 3.24
CA ASN A 426 7.22 2.45 1.81
C ASN A 426 5.91 2.20 1.06
N LEU A 427 4.93 1.52 1.67
CA LEU A 427 3.58 1.31 1.11
C LEU A 427 2.80 2.62 0.91
N GLN A 428 3.12 3.67 1.65
CA GLN A 428 2.50 4.98 1.48
C GLN A 428 3.15 5.82 0.37
N ARG A 429 4.18 5.31 -0.30
CA ARG A 429 5.03 6.11 -1.20
C ARG A 429 5.18 5.49 -2.58
N ASP A 430 5.47 6.34 -3.55
CA ASP A 430 5.90 5.93 -4.88
C ASP A 430 7.40 5.58 -4.90
N SER A 431 7.90 5.15 -6.06
CA SER A 431 9.32 4.81 -6.25
C SER A 431 10.26 6.01 -6.11
N ALA A 432 9.75 7.24 -6.22
CA ALA A 432 10.51 8.47 -5.99
C ALA A 432 10.51 8.89 -4.50
N GLY A 433 9.78 8.16 -3.65
CA GLY A 433 9.65 8.46 -2.23
C GLY A 433 8.61 9.53 -1.92
N THR A 434 7.75 9.92 -2.86
CA THR A 434 6.64 10.87 -2.61
C THR A 434 5.47 10.13 -1.98
N LYS A 435 4.81 10.74 -0.99
CA LYS A 435 3.58 10.16 -0.42
C LYS A 435 2.51 10.10 -1.51
N LYS A 436 1.91 8.93 -1.73
CA LYS A 436 0.82 8.77 -2.68
C LYS A 436 -0.40 9.55 -2.22
N ALA A 437 -1.11 10.14 -3.17
CA ALA A 437 -2.41 10.73 -2.90
C ALA A 437 -3.39 9.63 -2.48
N VAL A 438 -4.36 10.01 -1.66
CA VAL A 438 -5.49 9.16 -1.27
C VAL A 438 -6.72 9.91 -1.72
N ALA A 439 -7.11 9.70 -2.98
CA ALA A 439 -8.12 10.52 -3.63
C ALA A 439 -8.84 9.73 -4.71
N LYS A 440 -10.16 9.65 -4.56
CA LYS A 440 -11.01 8.93 -5.50
C LYS A 440 -10.89 9.48 -6.93
N GLY A 441 -10.61 8.57 -7.86
CA GLY A 441 -10.63 8.79 -9.31
C GLY A 441 -9.39 9.49 -9.87
N ASP A 442 -8.28 9.51 -9.13
CA ASP A 442 -7.03 10.10 -9.60
C ASP A 442 -6.13 9.09 -10.36
N ASN A 443 -6.54 7.82 -10.43
CA ASN A 443 -5.82 6.68 -11.01
C ASN A 443 -4.48 6.35 -10.33
N ILE A 444 -4.24 6.87 -9.13
CA ILE A 444 -3.08 6.55 -8.29
C ILE A 444 -3.57 5.66 -7.17
N ILE A 445 -2.99 4.46 -7.04
CA ILE A 445 -3.44 3.53 -6.01
C ILE A 445 -2.54 3.58 -4.79
N SER A 446 -3.11 4.04 -3.69
CA SER A 446 -2.51 4.07 -2.36
C SER A 446 -2.77 2.78 -1.58
N PHE A 447 -1.95 2.55 -0.55
CA PHE A 447 -2.19 1.44 0.36
C PHE A 447 -3.48 1.60 1.16
N GLU A 448 -3.87 2.83 1.53
CA GLU A 448 -5.11 3.10 2.26
C GLU A 448 -6.35 2.74 1.42
N GLU A 449 -6.29 2.95 0.10
CA GLU A 449 -7.33 2.50 -0.83
C GLU A 449 -7.43 0.98 -0.94
N LEU A 450 -6.29 0.29 -1.00
CA LEU A 450 -6.26 -1.17 -1.00
C LEU A 450 -6.82 -1.77 0.30
N LEU A 451 -6.53 -1.17 1.45
CA LEU A 451 -7.12 -1.57 2.73
C LEU A 451 -8.64 -1.42 2.75
N CYS A 452 -9.17 -0.49 1.96
CA CYS A 452 -10.58 -0.14 1.88
C CYS A 452 -11.32 -0.73 0.67
N MET A 453 -10.68 -1.61 -0.09
CA MET A 453 -11.32 -2.28 -1.22
C MET A 453 -12.45 -3.23 -0.73
N GLN A 454 -13.67 -3.05 -1.25
CA GLN A 454 -14.88 -3.80 -0.87
C GLN A 454 -15.57 -4.48 -2.04
#